data_AF-A0A6J6W152-F1
#
_entry.id   AF-A0A6J6W152-F1
#
_cell.length_a   1.000
_cell.length_b   1.000
_cell.length_c   1.000
_cell.angle_alpha   90.00
_cell.angle_beta   90.00
_cell.angle_gamma   90.00
#
_symmetry.space_group_name_H-M   'P 1'
#
loop_
_entity.id
_entity.type
_entity.pdbx_description
1 polymer ?
#
loop_
_entity_poly.entity_id
_entity_poly.type
_entity_poly.pdbx_seq_one_letter_code
_entity_poly.pdbx_strand_id
1 'polypeptide(L)'
;MKLDPVLPRKPWRARIAILLLAITGAGWLGWSAWFHSNPALTIKEIAFTITSESSSELRYEVTRREPDRPIICVLRALDSSAAVVGEVRETIPGETSKAASSTAARRTVVATLGKAAFVKVDRCWVTR
;
A
#
# COMPACT_ATOMS: atom_id res chain seq x y z
N MET A 1 -5.10 -59.37 -15.86
CA MET A 1 -5.19 -57.94 -15.50
C MET A 1 -5.98 -57.86 -14.20
N LYS A 2 -5.29 -57.71 -13.06
CA LYS A 2 -5.93 -57.56 -11.74
C LYS A 2 -6.53 -56.16 -11.67
N LEU A 3 -7.85 -56.07 -11.53
CA LEU A 3 -8.55 -54.82 -11.29
C LEU A 3 -8.33 -54.48 -9.81
N ASP A 4 -7.57 -53.41 -9.55
CA ASP A 4 -7.39 -52.92 -8.19
C ASP A 4 -8.73 -52.34 -7.69
N PRO A 5 -9.20 -52.72 -6.49
CA PRO A 5 -10.41 -52.15 -5.93
C PRO A 5 -10.16 -50.68 -5.59
N VAL A 6 -10.83 -49.78 -6.31
CA VAL A 6 -10.92 -48.36 -5.93
C VAL A 6 -11.57 -48.32 -4.54
N LEU A 7 -10.75 -48.14 -3.50
CA LEU A 7 -11.20 -48.12 -2.12
C LEU A 7 -12.42 -47.19 -1.99
N PRO A 8 -13.56 -47.66 -1.42
CA PRO A 8 -14.69 -46.79 -1.17
C PRO A 8 -14.24 -45.74 -0.15
N ARG A 9 -13.98 -44.51 -0.61
CA ARG A 9 -13.66 -43.39 0.27
C ARG A 9 -14.89 -43.16 1.14
N LYS A 10 -14.89 -43.73 2.35
CA LYS A 10 -16.01 -43.65 3.29
C LYS A 10 -16.46 -42.19 3.37
N PRO A 11 -17.70 -41.85 2.96
CA PRO A 11 -18.09 -40.48 2.62
C PRO A 11 -17.89 -39.51 3.78
N TRP A 12 -17.92 -40.01 5.02
CA TRP A 12 -17.63 -39.24 6.23
C TRP A 12 -16.21 -38.64 6.25
N ARG A 13 -15.18 -39.29 5.68
CA ARG A 13 -13.80 -38.79 5.68
C ARG A 13 -13.67 -37.60 4.74
N ALA A 14 -14.34 -37.69 3.59
CA ALA A 14 -14.41 -36.58 2.63
C ALA A 14 -15.19 -35.40 3.23
N ARG A 15 -16.30 -35.64 3.94
CA ARG A 15 -17.06 -34.58 4.62
C ARG A 15 -16.23 -33.89 5.71
N ILE A 16 -15.49 -34.66 6.53
CA ILE A 16 -14.58 -34.11 7.54
C ILE A 16 -13.48 -33.29 6.88
N ALA A 17 -12.86 -33.78 5.81
CA ALA A 17 -11.81 -33.05 5.09
C ALA A 17 -12.34 -31.72 4.52
N ILE A 18 -13.55 -31.72 3.94
CA ILE A 18 -14.20 -30.50 3.43
C ILE A 18 -14.47 -29.52 4.57
N LEU A 19 -14.98 -29.98 5.72
CA LEU A 19 -15.24 -29.12 6.87
C LEU A 19 -13.95 -28.50 7.43
N LEU A 20 -12.88 -29.30 7.57
CA LEU A 20 -11.59 -28.79 8.03
C LEU A 20 -11.01 -27.74 7.08
N LEU A 21 -11.10 -27.97 5.77
CA LEU A 21 -10.69 -26.99 4.77
C LEU A 21 -11.54 -25.71 4.86
N ALA A 22 -12.86 -25.84 5.04
CA ALA A 22 -13.75 -24.69 5.17
C ALA A 22 -13.42 -23.86 6.42
N ILE A 23 -13.21 -24.49 7.57
CA ILE A 23 -12.87 -23.81 8.83
C ILE A 23 -11.51 -23.12 8.71
N THR A 24 -10.50 -23.84 8.20
CA THR A 24 -9.15 -23.29 8.03
C THR A 24 -9.16 -22.12 7.05
N GLY A 25 -9.86 -22.27 5.92
CA GLY A 25 -10.03 -21.22 4.92
C GLY A 25 -10.75 -19.99 5.48
N ALA A 26 -11.84 -20.19 6.22
CA ALA A 26 -12.57 -19.09 6.85
C ALA A 26 -11.73 -18.36 7.90
N GLY A 27 -11.00 -19.10 8.74
CA GLY A 27 -10.07 -18.50 9.71
C GLY A 27 -8.96 -17.70 9.04
N TRP A 28 -8.37 -18.25 7.97
CA TRP A 28 -7.34 -17.57 7.20
C TRP A 28 -7.86 -16.30 6.51
N LEU A 29 -9.05 -16.36 5.89
CA LEU A 29 -9.69 -15.20 5.26
C LEU A 29 -10.02 -14.11 6.29
N GLY A 30 -10.58 -14.50 7.44
CA GLY A 30 -10.91 -13.58 8.52
C GLY A 30 -9.68 -12.85 9.06
N TRP A 31 -8.59 -13.60 9.31
CA TRP A 31 -7.32 -13.01 9.74
C TRP A 31 -6.71 -12.11 8.67
N SER A 32 -6.67 -12.55 7.41
CA SER A 32 -6.10 -11.78 6.31
C SER A 32 -6.84 -10.47 6.08
N ALA A 33 -8.17 -10.49 6.11
CA ALA A 33 -8.99 -9.29 6.02
C ALA A 33 -8.67 -8.31 7.16
N TRP A 34 -8.68 -8.78 8.40
CA TRP A 34 -8.38 -7.93 9.56
C TRP A 34 -6.98 -7.32 9.52
N PHE A 35 -5.98 -8.12 9.18
CA PHE A 35 -4.58 -7.69 9.20
C PHE A 35 -4.24 -6.73 8.05
N HIS A 36 -4.74 -6.99 6.83
CA HIS A 36 -4.41 -6.18 5.66
C HIS A 36 -5.32 -4.95 5.47
N SER A 37 -6.50 -4.91 6.08
CA SER A 37 -7.40 -3.74 5.99
C SER A 37 -7.04 -2.58 6.91
N ASN A 38 -6.08 -2.75 7.82
CA ASN A 38 -5.67 -1.69 8.75
C ASN A 38 -4.14 -1.45 8.68
N PRO A 39 -3.63 -0.78 7.63
CA PRO A 39 -2.22 -0.40 7.55
C PRO A 39 -1.88 0.75 8.51
N ALA A 40 -0.64 0.81 8.99
CA ALA A 40 -0.18 1.86 9.91
C ALA A 40 -0.03 3.23 9.24
N LEU A 41 0.18 3.23 7.92
CA LEU A 41 0.38 4.39 7.07
C LEU A 41 -0.38 4.17 5.76
N THR A 42 -1.23 5.12 5.40
CA THR A 42 -1.97 5.14 4.13
C THR A 42 -1.64 6.42 3.39
N ILE A 43 -1.37 6.30 2.10
CA ILE A 43 -1.13 7.43 1.20
C ILE A 43 -2.22 7.44 0.13
N LYS A 44 -2.77 8.61 -0.12
CA LYS A 44 -3.74 8.81 -1.19
C LYS A 44 -3.29 9.96 -2.07
N GLU A 45 -3.01 9.68 -3.34
CA GLU A 45 -2.69 10.71 -4.31
C GLU A 45 -3.99 11.44 -4.71
N ILE A 46 -4.01 12.76 -4.57
CA ILE A 46 -5.19 13.58 -4.88
C ILE A 46 -5.12 14.03 -6.34
N ALA A 47 -4.02 14.69 -6.72
CA ALA A 47 -3.82 15.24 -8.05
C ALA A 47 -2.34 15.56 -8.27
N PHE A 48 -1.90 15.51 -9.53
CA PHE A 48 -0.60 16.03 -9.95
C PHE A 48 -0.77 17.15 -10.98
N THR A 49 0.21 18.02 -11.11
CA THR A 49 0.23 19.10 -12.09
C THR A 49 1.64 19.28 -12.63
N ILE A 50 1.78 19.26 -13.96
CA ILE A 50 3.08 19.53 -14.61
C ILE A 50 3.18 21.05 -14.74
N THR A 51 4.04 21.66 -13.94
CA THR A 51 4.16 23.13 -13.89
C THR A 51 5.12 23.69 -14.95
N SER A 52 6.15 22.92 -15.33
CA SER A 52 7.10 23.27 -16.39
C SER A 52 7.84 22.01 -16.89
N GLU A 53 8.79 22.18 -17.81
CA GLU A 53 9.67 21.07 -18.24
C GLU A 53 10.61 20.57 -17.13
N SER A 54 10.85 21.37 -16.09
CA SER A 54 11.78 21.08 -15.00
C SER A 54 11.13 21.05 -13.61
N SER A 55 9.80 21.11 -13.54
CA SER A 55 9.07 21.14 -12.28
C SER A 55 7.68 20.53 -12.43
N SER A 56 7.30 19.69 -11.46
CA SER A 56 5.95 19.15 -11.32
C SER A 56 5.52 19.17 -9.86
N GLU A 57 4.22 19.30 -9.62
CA GLU A 57 3.63 19.34 -8.28
C GLU A 57 2.76 18.09 -8.04
N LEU A 58 2.83 17.52 -6.84
CA LEU A 58 1.94 16.48 -6.37
C LEU A 58 1.18 16.92 -5.11
N ARG A 59 -0.14 16.72 -5.13
CA ARG A 59 -1.02 16.84 -3.97
C ARG A 59 -1.44 15.45 -3.50
N TYR A 60 -1.24 15.16 -2.22
CA TYR A 60 -1.51 13.85 -1.65
C TYR A 60 -1.93 13.96 -0.18
N GLU A 61 -2.67 12.97 0.33
CA GLU A 61 -3.04 12.84 1.73
C GLU A 61 -2.20 11.75 2.39
N VAL A 62 -1.79 12.02 3.62
CA VAL A 62 -1.09 11.07 4.47
C VAL A 62 -1.96 10.78 5.67
N THR A 63 -2.34 9.52 5.84
CA THR A 63 -3.05 9.04 7.03
C THR A 63 -2.13 8.14 7.85
N ARG A 64 -1.99 8.43 9.16
CA ARG A 64 -1.13 7.70 10.10
C ARG A 64 -1.93 7.25 11.30
N ARG A 65 -1.59 6.10 11.86
CA ARG A 65 -2.13 5.63 13.15
C ARG A 65 -1.34 6.13 14.35
N GLU A 66 -0.06 6.42 14.18
CA GLU A 66 0.82 6.97 15.22
C GLU A 66 1.28 8.35 14.74
N PRO A 67 0.51 9.43 15.03
CA PRO A 67 0.80 10.75 14.49
C PRO A 67 2.13 11.31 14.97
N ASP A 68 2.59 10.94 16.15
CA ASP A 68 3.83 11.37 16.80
C ASP A 68 5.09 10.85 16.11
N ARG A 69 4.97 9.83 15.26
CA ARG A 69 6.11 9.24 14.56
C ARG A 69 6.39 10.00 13.26
N PRO A 70 7.64 10.45 13.03
CA PRO A 70 8.01 11.05 11.75
C PRO A 70 7.96 10.00 10.64
N ILE A 71 7.70 10.44 9.41
CA ILE A 71 7.77 9.59 8.23
C ILE A 71 8.63 10.23 7.15
N ILE A 72 9.16 9.39 6.28
CA ILE A 72 9.81 9.80 5.05
C ILE A 72 8.99 9.28 3.88
N CYS A 73 8.71 10.18 2.93
CA CYS A 73 8.06 9.86 1.67
C CYS A 73 9.00 10.20 0.51
N VAL A 74 9.06 9.31 -0.48
CA VAL A 74 9.79 9.50 -1.73
C VAL A 74 8.77 9.72 -2.84
N LEU A 75 8.83 10.88 -3.47
CA LEU A 75 8.00 11.23 -4.60
C LEU A 75 8.84 11.14 -5.87
N ARG A 76 8.27 10.59 -6.93
CA ARG A 76 8.93 10.44 -8.23
C ARG A 76 8.10 11.05 -9.33
N ALA A 77 8.75 11.88 -10.13
CA ALA A 77 8.24 12.36 -11.39
C ALA A 77 8.77 11.47 -12.51
N LEU A 78 7.87 11.07 -13.41
CA LEU A 78 8.11 10.08 -14.45
C LEU A 78 7.75 10.67 -15.80
N ASP A 79 8.55 10.40 -16.84
CA ASP A 79 8.23 10.81 -18.21
C ASP A 79 7.19 9.89 -18.87
N SER A 80 6.91 10.12 -20.16
CA SER A 80 5.95 9.31 -20.93
C SER A 80 6.40 7.85 -21.15
N SER A 81 7.68 7.55 -20.98
CA SER A 81 8.25 6.20 -21.02
C SER A 81 8.34 5.54 -19.64
N ALA A 82 7.82 6.20 -18.61
CA ALA A 82 7.96 5.84 -17.20
C ALA A 82 9.41 5.83 -16.68
N ALA A 83 10.32 6.57 -17.33
CA ALA A 83 11.65 6.82 -16.78
C ALA A 83 11.57 7.88 -15.68
N VAL A 84 12.36 7.71 -14.61
CA VAL A 84 12.40 8.68 -13.49
C VAL A 84 13.17 9.91 -13.95
N VAL A 85 12.47 11.04 -14.03
CA VAL A 85 13.03 12.35 -14.40
C VAL A 85 13.18 13.29 -13.22
N GLY A 86 12.63 12.95 -12.06
CA GLY A 86 12.83 13.69 -10.81
C GLY A 86 12.48 12.84 -9.60
N GLU A 87 13.19 13.06 -8.50
CA GLU A 87 12.91 12.42 -7.21
C GLU A 87 13.11 13.43 -6.09
N VAL A 88 12.18 13.47 -5.14
CA VAL A 88 12.33 14.25 -3.90
C VAL A 88 11.98 13.39 -2.70
N ARG A 89 12.79 13.53 -1.65
CA ARG A 89 12.54 12.90 -0.35
C ARG A 89 11.97 13.95 0.59
N GLU A 90 10.70 13.80 0.94
CA GLU A 90 10.02 14.66 1.90
C GLU A 90 10.07 14.00 3.28
N THR A 91 10.63 14.72 4.25
CA THR A 91 10.56 14.33 5.67
C THR A 91 9.37 15.05 6.29
N ILE A 92 8.43 14.28 6.83
CA ILE A 92 7.26 14.84 7.48
C ILE A 92 7.37 14.57 8.99
N PRO A 93 7.50 15.62 9.82
CA PRO A 93 7.63 15.44 11.26
C PRO A 93 6.40 14.76 11.85
N GLY A 94 6.58 14.20 13.05
CA GLY A 94 5.47 13.76 13.87
C GLY A 94 4.63 14.95 14.33
N GLU A 95 3.36 14.70 14.55
CA GLU A 95 2.39 15.65 15.08
C GLU A 95 2.24 15.43 16.58
N THR A 96 2.28 16.52 17.36
CA THR A 96 1.93 16.50 18.78
C THR A 96 0.40 16.42 18.90
N SER A 97 -0.16 15.23 18.67
CA SER A 97 -1.59 14.97 18.83
C SER A 97 -1.82 13.82 19.80
N LYS A 98 -2.91 13.90 20.58
CA LYS A 98 -3.39 12.78 21.39
C LYS A 98 -4.31 11.84 20.59
N ALA A 99 -4.43 12.06 19.29
CA ALA A 99 -5.34 11.30 18.44
C ALA A 99 -4.75 9.93 18.12
N ALA A 100 -5.61 8.91 18.06
CA ALA A 100 -5.22 7.56 17.66
C ALA A 100 -4.98 7.42 16.14
N SER A 101 -5.24 8.49 15.37
CA SER A 101 -4.87 8.62 13.97
C SER A 101 -4.92 10.08 13.54
N SER A 102 -4.19 10.42 12.49
CA SER A 102 -4.26 11.73 11.84
C SER A 102 -4.23 11.59 10.32
N THR A 103 -4.89 12.53 9.64
CA THR A 103 -4.87 12.65 8.18
C THR A 103 -4.52 14.09 7.82
N ALA A 104 -3.49 14.26 7.00
CA ALA A 104 -3.03 15.58 6.57
C ALA A 104 -2.82 15.63 5.05
N ALA A 105 -3.36 16.66 4.40
CA ALA A 105 -3.09 16.97 3.01
C ALA A 105 -1.72 17.65 2.86
N ARG A 106 -1.01 17.28 1.80
CA ARG A 106 0.34 17.74 1.46
C ARG A 106 0.39 18.18 0.00
N ARG A 107 1.28 19.13 -0.27
CA ARG A 107 1.59 19.64 -1.60
C ARG A 107 3.10 19.77 -1.69
N THR A 108 3.69 19.10 -2.68
CA THR A 108 5.15 19.01 -2.81
C THR A 108 5.55 19.18 -4.26
N VAL A 109 6.54 20.03 -4.49
CA VAL A 109 7.14 20.26 -5.80
C VAL A 109 8.32 19.31 -5.98
N VAL A 110 8.34 18.64 -7.12
CA VAL A 110 9.41 17.74 -7.57
C VAL A 110 10.13 18.43 -8.71
N ALA A 111 11.40 18.78 -8.50
CA ALA A 111 12.27 19.25 -9.56
C ALA A 111 12.60 18.09 -10.52
N THR A 112 12.58 18.36 -11.82
CA THR A 112 12.81 17.37 -12.88
C THR A 112 13.92 17.78 -13.82
N LEU A 113 14.63 16.79 -14.36
CA LEU A 113 15.67 16.94 -15.39
C LEU A 113 15.09 17.00 -16.80
N GLY A 114 13.79 16.69 -16.96
CA GLY A 114 13.05 16.74 -18.21
C GLY A 114 11.55 16.70 -17.95
N LYS A 115 10.76 16.86 -19.02
CA LYS A 115 9.30 16.98 -18.92
C LYS A 115 8.69 15.71 -18.34
N ALA A 116 8.08 15.82 -17.16
CA ALA A 116 7.29 14.74 -16.58
C ALA A 116 5.94 14.59 -17.29
N ALA A 117 5.45 13.35 -17.33
CA ALA A 117 4.10 13.00 -17.72
C ALA A 117 3.20 12.75 -16.49
N PHE A 118 3.76 12.27 -15.38
CA PHE A 118 3.03 12.08 -14.12
C PHE A 118 3.97 12.11 -12.91
N VAL A 119 3.39 12.29 -11.73
CA VAL A 119 4.10 12.26 -10.45
C VAL A 119 3.36 11.33 -9.50
N LYS A 120 4.09 10.54 -8.72
CA LYS A 120 3.53 9.62 -7.74
C LYS A 120 4.33 9.62 -6.44
N VAL A 121 3.70 9.14 -5.37
CA VAL A 121 4.41 8.71 -4.16
C VAL A 121 4.91 7.29 -4.40
N ASP A 122 6.23 7.12 -4.49
CA ASP A 122 6.85 5.83 -4.75
C ASP A 122 6.82 4.95 -3.51
N ARG A 123 7.32 5.48 -2.38
CA ARG A 123 7.41 4.77 -1.11
C ARG A 123 7.30 5.75 0.05
N CYS A 124 6.63 5.32 1.13
CA CYS A 124 6.67 6.00 2.41
C CYS A 124 6.91 5.00 3.54
N TRP A 125 7.64 5.42 4.57
CA TRP A 125 7.85 4.61 5.77
C TRP A 125 7.98 5.50 7.00
N VAL A 126 7.64 4.93 8.15
CA VAL A 126 7.85 5.54 9.46
C VAL A 126 9.34 5.48 9.81
N THR A 127 9.90 6.60 10.25
CA THR A 127 11.30 6.63 10.71
C THR A 127 11.40 6.06 12.12
N ARG A 128 12.49 5.33 12.40
CA ARG A 128 12.78 4.87 13.77
C ARG A 128 13.19 6.02 14.67
#